data_AF-A0A931EDX4-F1
#
_entry.id   AF-A0A931EDX4-F1
#
_cell.length_a   1.000
_cell.length_b   1.000
_cell.length_c   1.000
_cell.angle_alpha   90.00
_cell.angle_beta   90.00
_cell.angle_gamma   90.00
#
_symmetry.space_group_name_H-M   'P 1'
#
loop_
_entity.id
_entity.type
_entity.pdbx_description
1 polymer ?
#
loop_
_entity_poly.entity_id
_entity_poly.type
_entity_poly.pdbx_seq_one_letter_code
_entity_poly.pdbx_strand_id
1 'polypeptide(L)'
;MQGPLPYLPTLVQALGQHYEFVSSPPATHLLPSDTQKGAEFKHGRFVTEDHRQIVIDQLTVYIDGVFVDVSTSTDDAELILADLQNWVGDQSVGIEFLPQKYYLSQLELEITGGLGKFAPAFQDAANQVTKALKTYGIEPPSYSVTGIFLNFDLTRHIGIQPGLFQLDRRTGVPFDQNTWFSQAPLKTSDHLELLNQLDKLKKI
;
A
#
# COMPACT_ATOMS: atom_id res chain seq x y z
N MET A 1 5.70 31.53 -13.70
CA MET A 1 4.45 31.95 -14.37
C MET A 1 3.56 30.71 -14.44
N GLN A 2 2.39 30.73 -13.79
CA GLN A 2 1.45 29.61 -13.87
C GLN A 2 0.86 29.59 -15.29
N GLY A 3 1.08 28.50 -16.03
CA GLY A 3 0.46 28.28 -17.34
C GLY A 3 -1.07 28.17 -17.22
N PRO A 4 -1.82 28.37 -18.31
CA PRO A 4 -3.26 28.20 -18.29
C PRO A 4 -3.61 26.75 -17.90
N LEU A 5 -4.66 26.57 -17.08
CA LEU A 5 -5.16 25.23 -16.77
C LEU A 5 -5.56 24.52 -18.07
N PRO A 6 -5.06 23.30 -18.33
CA PRO A 6 -5.38 22.56 -19.54
C PRO A 6 -6.87 22.21 -19.58
N TYR A 7 -7.46 22.18 -20.78
CA TYR A 7 -8.81 21.68 -20.98
C TYR A 7 -8.87 20.20 -20.57
N LEU A 8 -9.68 19.87 -19.55
CA LEU A 8 -9.66 18.57 -18.88
C LEU A 8 -9.82 17.36 -19.81
N PRO A 9 -10.70 17.36 -20.83
CA PRO A 9 -10.76 16.26 -21.79
C PRO A 9 -9.44 16.00 -22.52
N THR A 10 -8.72 17.06 -22.91
CA THR A 10 -7.42 16.92 -23.55
C THR A 10 -6.39 16.35 -22.58
N LEU A 11 -6.42 16.75 -21.31
CA LEU A 11 -5.52 16.21 -20.29
C LEU A 11 -5.76 14.72 -20.06
N VAL A 12 -7.02 14.30 -19.92
CA VAL A 12 -7.37 12.87 -19.79
C VAL A 12 -6.90 12.07 -20.98
N GLN A 13 -7.13 12.57 -22.20
CA GLN A 13 -6.71 11.89 -23.41
C GLN A 13 -5.18 11.79 -23.50
N ALA A 14 -4.47 12.88 -23.20
CA ALA A 14 -3.02 12.92 -23.24
C ALA A 14 -2.39 11.97 -22.20
N LEU A 15 -2.93 11.93 -20.98
CA LEU A 15 -2.49 11.01 -19.94
C LEU A 15 -2.80 9.55 -20.31
N GLY A 16 -3.99 9.32 -20.87
CA GLY A 16 -4.41 8.03 -21.40
C GLY A 16 -3.45 7.49 -22.47
N GLN A 17 -2.97 8.36 -23.35
CA GLN A 17 -2.01 8.03 -24.40
C GLN A 17 -0.59 7.85 -23.87
N HIS A 18 -0.15 8.71 -22.93
CA HIS A 18 1.21 8.66 -22.37
C HIS A 18 1.54 7.32 -21.72
N TYR A 19 0.60 6.78 -20.95
CA TYR A 19 0.74 5.46 -20.31
C TYR A 19 -0.05 4.34 -21.00
N GLU A 20 -0.58 4.58 -22.20
CA GLU A 20 -1.31 3.58 -22.98
C GLU A 20 -2.39 2.82 -22.18
N PHE A 21 -3.18 3.55 -21.37
CA PHE A 21 -4.20 2.94 -20.52
C PHE A 21 -5.29 2.25 -21.35
N VAL A 22 -5.67 1.04 -20.94
CA VAL A 22 -6.81 0.32 -21.55
C VAL A 22 -8.14 1.00 -21.24
N SER A 23 -8.27 1.57 -20.04
CA SER A 23 -9.47 2.27 -19.61
C SER A 23 -9.11 3.65 -19.04
N SER A 24 -9.74 4.69 -19.59
CA SER A 24 -9.64 6.07 -19.09
C SER A 24 -11.00 6.57 -18.61
N PRO A 25 -11.05 7.40 -17.55
CA PRO A 25 -12.29 7.94 -17.03
C PRO A 25 -12.81 9.08 -17.92
N PRO A 26 -14.10 9.43 -17.85
CA PRO A 26 -14.58 10.67 -18.47
C PRO A 26 -13.97 11.89 -17.76
N ALA A 27 -13.77 12.99 -18.49
CA ALA A 27 -13.16 14.21 -17.96
C ALA A 27 -13.90 14.83 -16.77
N THR A 28 -15.21 14.57 -16.65
CA THR A 28 -16.03 15.00 -15.52
C THR A 28 -15.59 14.37 -14.20
N HIS A 29 -14.89 13.23 -14.22
CA HIS A 29 -14.37 12.61 -12.99
C HIS A 29 -13.14 13.33 -12.42
N LEU A 30 -12.50 14.24 -13.18
CA LEU A 30 -11.47 15.14 -12.64
C LEU A 30 -12.06 16.34 -11.89
N LEU A 31 -13.38 16.56 -12.00
CA LEU A 31 -14.14 17.54 -11.23
C LEU A 31 -15.30 16.85 -10.50
N PRO A 32 -15.01 15.85 -9.65
CA PRO A 32 -16.06 15.05 -9.06
C PRO A 32 -16.83 15.89 -8.04
N SER A 33 -18.17 15.77 -8.04
CA SER A 33 -19.01 16.35 -6.99
C SER A 33 -18.82 15.64 -5.64
N ASP A 34 -18.32 14.41 -5.68
CA ASP A 34 -17.94 13.59 -4.53
C ASP A 34 -16.41 13.49 -4.50
N THR A 35 -15.78 14.20 -3.58
CA THR A 35 -14.32 14.27 -3.48
C THR A 35 -13.66 12.94 -3.15
N GLN A 36 -14.42 11.92 -2.72
CA GLN A 36 -13.92 10.56 -2.51
C GLN A 36 -13.82 9.74 -3.80
N LYS A 37 -14.40 10.21 -4.91
CA LYS A 37 -14.31 9.53 -6.21
C LYS A 37 -13.24 10.19 -7.06
N GLY A 38 -12.12 9.50 -7.25
CA GLY A 38 -11.08 9.93 -8.16
C GLY A 38 -11.36 9.57 -9.62
N ALA A 39 -10.62 10.20 -10.53
CA ALA A 39 -10.57 9.80 -11.93
C ALA A 39 -9.62 8.60 -12.09
N GLU A 40 -10.19 7.41 -12.30
CA GLU A 40 -9.45 6.14 -12.37
C GLU A 40 -9.06 5.79 -13.80
N PHE A 41 -7.75 5.75 -14.06
CA PHE A 41 -7.14 5.15 -15.24
C PHE A 41 -6.71 3.73 -14.88
N LYS A 42 -7.03 2.72 -15.71
CA LYS A 42 -6.80 1.31 -15.38
C LYS A 42 -6.00 0.59 -16.45
N HIS A 43 -5.08 -0.25 -15.99
CA HIS A 43 -4.24 -1.11 -16.80
C HIS A 43 -3.46 -0.35 -17.87
N GLY A 44 -2.44 0.39 -17.42
CA GLY A 44 -1.51 1.13 -18.27
C GLY A 44 -0.14 0.47 -18.30
N ARG A 45 0.75 1.10 -19.05
CA ARG A 45 2.13 0.67 -19.26
C ARG A 45 3.08 1.84 -19.02
N PHE A 46 4.12 1.57 -18.24
CA PHE A 46 5.28 2.42 -18.11
C PHE A 46 6.53 1.64 -18.52
N VAL A 47 7.42 2.29 -19.26
CA VAL A 47 8.70 1.71 -19.68
C VAL A 47 9.80 2.58 -19.10
N THR A 48 10.61 2.00 -18.23
CA THR A 48 11.75 2.67 -17.60
C THR A 48 12.88 2.91 -18.59
N GLU A 49 13.86 3.75 -18.21
CA GLU A 49 15.05 4.02 -19.03
C GLU A 49 15.87 2.76 -19.36
N ASP A 50 15.89 1.78 -18.46
CA ASP A 50 16.53 0.46 -18.66
C ASP A 50 15.64 -0.54 -19.44
N HIS A 51 14.58 -0.06 -20.09
CA HIS A 51 13.66 -0.84 -20.92
C HIS A 51 12.84 -1.90 -20.17
N ARG A 52 12.73 -1.79 -18.84
CA ARG A 52 11.85 -2.64 -18.05
C ARG A 52 10.41 -2.15 -18.18
N GLN A 53 9.51 -3.07 -18.50
CA GLN A 53 8.09 -2.77 -18.59
C GLN A 53 7.43 -2.96 -17.21
N ILE A 54 6.75 -1.92 -16.73
CA ILE A 54 5.93 -1.93 -15.52
C ILE A 54 4.46 -1.77 -15.94
N VAL A 55 3.60 -2.63 -15.42
CA VAL A 55 2.15 -2.50 -15.59
C VAL A 55 1.63 -1.59 -14.49
N ILE A 56 0.92 -0.55 -14.88
CA ILE A 56 0.19 0.33 -13.97
C ILE A 56 -1.19 -0.29 -13.79
N ASP A 57 -1.47 -0.90 -12.63
CA ASP A 57 -2.78 -1.50 -12.39
C ASP A 57 -3.84 -0.42 -12.35
N GLN A 58 -3.56 0.67 -11.63
CA GLN A 58 -4.44 1.83 -11.54
C GLN A 58 -3.65 3.12 -11.28
N LEU A 59 -4.02 4.20 -11.96
CA LEU A 59 -3.62 5.57 -11.62
C LEU A 59 -4.89 6.35 -11.32
N THR A 60 -4.99 6.90 -10.12
CA THR A 60 -6.17 7.63 -9.66
C THR A 60 -5.82 9.08 -9.38
N VAL A 61 -6.51 10.00 -10.03
CA VAL A 61 -6.36 11.44 -9.78
C VAL A 61 -7.52 11.91 -8.90
N TYR A 62 -7.18 12.40 -7.71
CA TYR A 62 -8.09 13.11 -6.80
C TYR A 62 -7.86 14.62 -6.91
N ILE A 63 -8.72 15.40 -6.27
CA ILE A 63 -8.58 16.86 -6.22
C ILE A 63 -7.34 17.32 -5.46
N ASP A 64 -6.86 16.50 -4.53
CA ASP A 64 -5.78 16.80 -3.58
C ASP A 64 -4.57 15.87 -3.71
N GLY A 65 -4.57 14.96 -4.69
CA GLY A 65 -3.45 14.04 -4.86
C GLY A 65 -3.61 13.07 -6.01
N VAL A 66 -2.54 12.32 -6.27
CA VAL A 66 -2.50 11.24 -7.26
C VAL A 66 -2.04 9.97 -6.56
N PHE A 67 -2.71 8.87 -6.87
CA PHE A 67 -2.37 7.53 -6.39
C PHE A 67 -1.96 6.67 -7.58
N VAL A 68 -0.93 5.86 -7.38
CA VAL A 68 -0.43 4.89 -8.37
C VAL A 68 -0.37 3.54 -7.69
N ASP A 69 -1.16 2.60 -8.20
CA ASP A 69 -1.19 1.22 -7.76
C ASP A 69 -0.47 0.34 -8.78
N VAL A 70 0.48 -0.46 -8.29
CA VAL A 70 1.22 -1.47 -9.06
C VAL A 70 1.38 -2.74 -8.23
N SER A 71 1.34 -3.88 -8.91
CA SER A 71 1.51 -5.20 -8.28
C SER A 71 2.97 -5.61 -8.10
N THR A 72 3.94 -4.83 -8.57
CA THR A 72 5.38 -5.16 -8.51
C THR A 72 6.03 -4.64 -7.22
N SER A 73 6.11 -3.32 -7.04
CA SER A 73 6.69 -2.68 -5.85
C SER A 73 6.28 -1.21 -5.76
N THR A 74 6.23 -0.66 -4.55
CA THR A 74 6.03 0.80 -4.41
C THR A 74 7.25 1.61 -4.88
N ASP A 75 8.41 0.99 -5.01
CA ASP A 75 9.58 1.58 -5.69
C ASP A 75 9.29 1.81 -7.19
N ASP A 76 8.59 0.88 -7.86
CA ASP A 76 8.14 1.06 -9.24
C ASP A 76 7.07 2.16 -9.35
N ALA A 77 6.14 2.23 -8.39
CA ALA A 77 5.16 3.31 -8.32
C ALA A 77 5.83 4.68 -8.19
N GLU A 78 6.94 4.78 -7.47
CA GLU A 78 7.70 6.03 -7.33
C GLU A 78 8.31 6.50 -8.65
N LEU A 79 8.81 5.56 -9.47
CA LEU A 79 9.32 5.86 -10.80
C LEU A 79 8.22 6.44 -11.69
N ILE A 80 7.02 5.83 -11.64
CA ILE A 80 5.85 6.32 -12.39
C ILE A 80 5.42 7.70 -11.88
N LEU A 81 5.38 7.93 -10.57
CA LEU A 81 5.06 9.24 -10.01
C LEU A 81 6.08 10.32 -10.41
N ALA A 82 7.37 9.98 -10.47
CA ALA A 82 8.41 10.90 -10.91
C ALA A 82 8.28 11.24 -12.40
N ASP A 83 8.01 10.23 -13.24
CA ASP A 83 7.72 10.42 -14.66
C ASP A 83 6.48 11.30 -14.88
N LEU A 84 5.39 11.02 -14.16
CA LEU A 84 4.16 11.82 -14.21
C LEU A 84 4.43 13.27 -13.85
N GLN A 85 5.19 13.52 -12.78
CA GLN A 85 5.54 14.87 -12.34
C GLN A 85 6.30 15.63 -13.43
N ASN A 86 7.27 14.99 -14.07
CA ASN A 86 8.03 15.59 -15.18
C ASN A 86 7.12 15.85 -16.39
N TRP A 87 6.32 14.85 -16.78
CA TRP A 87 5.42 14.95 -17.91
C TRP A 87 4.39 16.08 -17.74
N VAL A 88 3.77 16.20 -16.56
CA VAL A 88 2.82 17.30 -16.27
C VAL A 88 3.51 18.67 -16.35
N GLY A 89 4.76 18.76 -15.86
CA GLY A 89 5.58 19.98 -15.98
C GLY A 89 5.81 20.38 -17.43
N ASP A 90 6.15 19.41 -18.28
CA ASP A 90 6.38 19.63 -19.73
C ASP A 90 5.11 20.04 -20.47
N GLN A 91 3.95 19.56 -20.04
CA GLN A 91 2.64 19.98 -20.58
C GLN A 91 2.27 21.43 -20.21
N SER A 92 3.14 22.17 -19.49
CA SER A 92 2.89 23.53 -19.00
C SER A 92 1.61 23.65 -18.17
N VAL A 93 1.23 22.54 -17.55
CA VAL A 93 0.06 22.46 -16.69
C VAL A 93 0.45 23.12 -15.38
N GLY A 94 -0.33 24.10 -14.92
CA GLY A 94 -0.07 24.83 -13.67
C GLY A 94 -0.25 23.99 -12.39
N ILE A 95 -0.01 22.68 -12.44
CA ILE A 95 -0.06 21.75 -11.32
C ILE A 95 1.34 21.65 -10.72
N GLU A 96 1.42 21.85 -9.41
CA GLU A 96 2.64 21.66 -8.64
C GLU A 96 2.45 20.44 -7.74
N PHE A 97 3.34 19.45 -7.89
CA PHE A 97 3.35 18.29 -7.00
C PHE A 97 4.03 18.67 -5.69
N LEU A 98 3.36 18.37 -4.57
CA LEU A 98 3.99 18.49 -3.25
C LEU A 98 5.15 17.49 -3.14
N PRO A 99 6.24 17.85 -2.42
CA PRO A 99 7.41 16.97 -2.28
C PRO A 99 7.11 15.70 -1.47
N GLN A 100 6.06 15.72 -0.64
CA GLN A 100 5.73 14.62 0.25
C GLN A 100 5.06 13.49 -0.54
N LYS A 101 5.67 12.30 -0.49
CA LYS A 101 5.10 11.06 -1.04
C LYS A 101 4.75 10.11 0.11
N TYR A 102 3.64 9.40 -0.04
CA TYR A 102 3.20 8.37 0.89
C TYR A 102 3.20 7.03 0.18
N TYR A 103 3.55 5.98 0.91
CA TYR A 103 3.66 4.62 0.37
C TYR A 103 2.77 3.69 1.15
N LEU A 104 2.23 2.69 0.45
CA LEU A 104 1.52 1.57 1.06
C LEU A 104 2.01 0.28 0.40
N SER A 105 2.92 -0.42 1.07
CA SER A 105 3.42 -1.71 0.61
C SER A 105 2.60 -2.83 1.25
N GLN A 106 2.02 -3.70 0.43
CA GLN A 106 1.25 -4.86 0.87
C GLN A 106 1.90 -6.13 0.31
N LEU A 107 2.22 -7.07 1.20
CA LEU A 107 2.96 -8.28 0.88
C LEU A 107 2.26 -9.50 1.48
N GLU A 108 2.28 -10.61 0.74
CA GLU A 108 1.98 -11.93 1.28
C GLU A 108 3.30 -12.69 1.44
N LEU A 109 3.53 -13.28 2.62
CA LEU A 109 4.77 -13.98 2.92
C LEU A 109 4.54 -15.19 3.82
N GLU A 110 5.51 -16.11 3.82
CA GLU A 110 5.55 -17.24 4.73
C GLU A 110 6.52 -16.96 5.88
N ILE A 111 6.08 -17.15 7.13
CA ILE A 111 6.92 -16.97 8.32
C ILE A 111 7.13 -18.29 9.02
N THR A 112 8.41 -18.68 9.16
CA THR A 112 8.76 -19.90 9.89
C THR A 112 8.71 -19.69 11.40
N GLY A 113 7.87 -20.45 12.10
CA GLY A 113 7.87 -20.53 13.56
C GLY A 113 6.83 -19.68 14.31
N GLY A 114 5.98 -18.94 13.58
CA GLY A 114 4.83 -18.20 14.11
C GLY A 114 5.19 -16.98 14.99
N LEU A 115 4.21 -16.09 15.22
CA LEU A 115 4.45 -14.83 15.94
C LEU A 115 4.62 -14.96 17.45
N GLY A 116 4.18 -16.07 18.06
CA GLY A 116 4.29 -16.28 19.51
C GLY A 116 5.73 -16.21 20.02
N LYS A 117 6.72 -16.43 19.14
CA LYS A 117 8.15 -16.30 19.46
C LYS A 117 8.61 -14.85 19.63
N PHE A 118 8.03 -13.91 18.88
CA PHE A 118 8.37 -12.49 18.99
C PHE A 118 7.68 -11.81 20.18
N ALA A 119 6.62 -12.44 20.70
CA ALA A 119 5.83 -11.90 21.78
C ALA A 119 5.49 -12.98 22.83
N PRO A 120 6.49 -13.55 23.56
CA PRO A 120 6.29 -14.71 24.44
C PRO A 120 5.20 -14.48 25.50
N ALA A 121 5.15 -13.28 26.09
CA ALA A 121 4.14 -12.92 27.07
C ALA A 121 2.70 -13.01 26.52
N PHE A 122 2.50 -12.69 25.24
CA PHE A 122 1.20 -12.82 24.58
C PHE A 122 0.87 -14.27 24.24
N GLN A 123 1.88 -15.11 23.98
CA GLN A 123 1.67 -16.54 23.84
C GLN A 123 1.26 -17.19 25.17
N ASP A 124 1.83 -16.74 26.29
CA ASP A 124 1.39 -17.17 27.63
C ASP A 124 -0.05 -16.76 27.91
N ALA A 125 -0.44 -15.54 27.55
CA ALA A 125 -1.83 -15.09 27.64
C ALA A 125 -2.77 -15.94 26.78
N ALA A 126 -2.37 -16.28 25.55
CA ALA A 126 -3.13 -17.16 24.67
C ALA A 126 -3.32 -18.57 25.27
N ASN A 127 -2.29 -19.11 25.91
CA ASN A 127 -2.38 -20.38 26.63
C ASN A 127 -3.35 -20.30 27.82
N GLN A 128 -3.36 -19.18 28.55
CA GLN A 128 -4.31 -18.95 29.65
C GLN A 128 -5.75 -18.84 29.15
N VAL A 129 -6.00 -18.16 28.03
CA VAL A 129 -7.32 -18.10 27.39
C VAL A 129 -7.80 -19.51 27.01
N THR A 130 -6.94 -20.29 26.35
CA THR A 130 -7.24 -21.68 25.98
C THR A 130 -7.61 -22.51 27.21
N LYS A 131 -6.84 -22.37 28.31
CA LYS A 131 -7.10 -23.08 29.57
C LYS A 131 -8.43 -22.64 30.21
N ALA A 132 -8.72 -21.34 30.24
CA ALA A 132 -9.96 -20.83 30.81
C ALA A 132 -11.20 -21.35 30.07
N LEU A 133 -11.17 -21.37 28.73
CA LEU A 133 -12.27 -21.89 27.92
C LEU A 133 -12.57 -23.37 28.21
N LYS A 134 -11.54 -24.19 28.44
CA LYS A 134 -11.70 -25.59 28.88
C LYS A 134 -12.44 -25.70 30.21
N THR A 135 -12.17 -24.79 31.16
CA THR A 135 -12.92 -24.79 32.43
C THR A 135 -14.39 -24.41 32.27
N TYR A 136 -14.76 -23.77 31.16
CA TYR A 136 -16.15 -23.46 30.80
C TYR A 136 -16.82 -24.58 30.01
N GLY A 137 -16.18 -25.74 29.84
CA GLY A 137 -16.69 -26.85 29.03
C GLY A 137 -16.57 -26.62 27.52
N ILE A 138 -15.76 -25.64 27.09
CA ILE A 138 -15.48 -25.36 25.68
C ILE A 138 -14.11 -25.96 25.37
N GLU A 139 -14.00 -26.80 24.35
CA GLU A 139 -12.73 -27.36 23.86
C GLU A 139 -12.28 -26.63 22.58
N PRO A 140 -11.66 -25.45 22.68
CA PRO A 140 -11.20 -24.72 21.51
C PRO A 140 -9.87 -25.32 20.98
N PRO A 141 -9.55 -25.10 19.70
CA PRO A 141 -8.16 -25.13 19.24
C PRO A 141 -7.28 -24.20 20.08
N SER A 142 -5.97 -24.49 20.15
CA SER A 142 -5.03 -23.65 20.88
C SER A 142 -4.99 -22.23 20.33
N TYR A 143 -5.19 -21.24 21.20
CA TYR A 143 -4.99 -19.84 20.84
C TYR A 143 -3.49 -19.57 20.60
N SER A 144 -3.20 -18.69 19.66
CA SER A 144 -1.85 -18.21 19.37
C SER A 144 -1.88 -16.74 18.99
N VAL A 145 -0.72 -16.08 19.02
CA VAL A 145 -0.58 -14.73 18.46
C VAL A 145 -0.83 -14.78 16.95
N THR A 146 -1.85 -14.06 16.49
CA THR A 146 -2.27 -14.02 15.07
C THR A 146 -1.92 -12.74 14.34
N GLY A 147 -1.45 -11.71 15.05
CA GLY A 147 -0.98 -10.49 14.40
C GLY A 147 -0.25 -9.53 15.33
N ILE A 148 0.51 -8.63 14.72
CA ILE A 148 1.21 -7.51 15.33
C ILE A 148 0.82 -6.25 14.57
N PHE A 149 0.44 -5.22 15.32
CA PHE A 149 0.07 -3.92 14.78
C PHE A 149 0.92 -2.86 15.46
N LEU A 150 1.62 -2.06 14.66
CA LEU A 150 2.37 -0.91 15.15
C LEU A 150 1.72 0.34 14.57
N ASN A 151 1.37 1.26 15.47
CA ASN A 151 0.74 2.52 15.11
C ASN A 151 1.29 3.64 15.99
N PHE A 152 1.02 4.88 15.60
CA PHE A 152 1.37 6.08 16.37
C PHE A 152 0.12 6.73 16.98
N ASP A 153 0.33 7.69 17.88
CA ASP A 153 -0.75 8.44 18.52
C ASP A 153 -1.42 9.39 17.50
N LEU A 154 -2.59 8.99 16.99
CA LEU A 154 -3.36 9.73 16.00
C LEU A 154 -3.83 11.11 16.50
N THR A 155 -3.90 11.33 17.82
CA THR A 155 -4.36 12.61 18.38
C THR A 155 -3.32 13.73 18.24
N ARG A 156 -2.05 13.37 17.98
CA ARG A 156 -0.92 14.30 17.91
C ARG A 156 -0.52 14.68 16.48
N HIS A 157 -1.21 14.15 15.47
CA HIS A 157 -0.90 14.42 14.07
C HIS A 157 -2.04 15.18 13.38
N ILE A 158 -1.72 16.34 12.84
CA ILE A 158 -2.61 17.11 11.96
C ILE A 158 -2.16 16.86 10.51
N GLY A 159 -3.08 16.50 9.61
CA GLY A 159 -2.80 16.24 8.20
C GLY A 159 -2.93 14.76 7.79
N ILE A 160 -2.34 14.40 6.65
CA ILE A 160 -2.35 13.03 6.12
C ILE A 160 -1.58 12.12 7.08
N GLN A 161 -2.27 11.09 7.57
CA GLN A 161 -1.72 10.13 8.50
C GLN A 161 -1.10 8.96 7.73
N PRO A 162 0.16 8.60 7.99
CA PRO A 162 0.72 7.35 7.48
C PRO A 162 -0.15 6.16 7.89
N GLY A 163 -0.19 5.12 7.05
CA GLY A 163 -0.82 3.85 7.40
C GLY A 163 -0.14 3.20 8.61
N LEU A 164 -0.83 2.26 9.25
CA LEU A 164 -0.23 1.43 10.30
C LEU A 164 0.65 0.33 9.69
N PHE A 165 1.64 -0.13 10.45
CA PHE A 165 2.32 -1.39 10.14
C PHE A 165 1.51 -2.56 10.68
N GLN A 166 1.26 -3.54 9.83
CA GLN A 166 0.49 -4.74 10.13
C GLN A 166 1.27 -5.97 9.69
N LEU A 167 1.24 -6.99 10.54
CA LEU A 167 1.62 -8.34 10.17
C LEU A 167 0.64 -9.31 10.83
N ASP A 168 -0.18 -9.99 10.05
CA ASP A 168 -1.24 -10.86 10.55
C ASP A 168 -1.40 -12.14 9.72
N ARG A 169 -1.93 -13.19 10.35
CA ARG A 169 -2.21 -14.45 9.66
C ARG A 169 -3.23 -14.21 8.56
N ARG A 170 -2.98 -14.80 7.40
CA ARG A 170 -3.92 -14.71 6.28
C ARG A 170 -5.27 -15.29 6.67
N THR A 171 -6.33 -14.50 6.54
CA THR A 171 -7.70 -14.96 6.80
C THR A 171 -8.09 -16.05 5.80
N GLY A 172 -8.78 -17.09 6.27
CA GLY A 172 -9.24 -18.20 5.42
C GLY A 172 -8.17 -19.25 5.11
N VAL A 173 -6.96 -19.11 5.67
CA VAL A 173 -5.85 -20.06 5.50
C VAL A 173 -5.60 -20.82 6.81
N PRO A 174 -5.48 -22.17 6.78
CA PRO A 174 -5.07 -22.97 7.93
C PRO A 174 -3.75 -22.51 8.57
N PHE A 175 -3.64 -22.66 9.90
CA PHE A 175 -2.48 -22.13 10.64
C PHE A 175 -1.16 -22.86 10.31
N ASP A 176 -1.22 -24.09 9.83
CA ASP A 176 -0.07 -24.90 9.44
C ASP A 176 0.62 -24.40 8.16
N GLN A 177 -0.11 -23.72 7.27
CA GLN A 177 0.46 -23.12 6.05
C GLN A 177 1.35 -21.91 6.34
N ASN A 178 1.23 -21.31 7.54
CA ASN A 178 2.06 -20.17 7.97
C ASN A 178 2.14 -19.03 6.94
N THR A 179 1.04 -18.77 6.24
CA THR A 179 0.88 -17.62 5.34
C THR A 179 0.43 -16.39 6.11
N TRP A 180 1.07 -15.27 5.83
CA TRP A 180 0.86 -14.00 6.51
C TRP A 180 0.65 -12.89 5.50
N PHE A 181 -0.22 -11.96 5.85
CA PHE A 181 -0.33 -10.69 5.19
C PHE A 181 0.48 -9.67 5.99
N SER A 182 1.21 -8.81 5.28
CA SER A 182 1.87 -7.67 5.90
C SER A 182 1.63 -6.41 5.09
N GLN A 183 1.37 -5.32 5.80
CA GLN A 183 1.22 -4.00 5.24
C GLN A 183 2.10 -3.02 5.99
N ALA A 184 2.75 -2.11 5.27
CA ALA A 184 3.54 -1.05 5.89
C ALA A 184 3.39 0.27 5.12
N PRO A 185 3.45 1.42 5.82
CA PRO A 185 3.49 2.74 5.21
C PRO A 185 4.90 3.08 4.66
N LEU A 186 5.52 2.13 3.94
CA LEU A 186 6.93 2.16 3.54
C LEU A 186 7.09 1.80 2.07
N LYS A 187 8.27 2.11 1.50
CA LYS A 187 8.69 1.52 0.23
C LYS A 187 8.79 -0.01 0.37
N THR A 188 8.57 -0.75 -0.71
CA THR A 188 8.60 -2.22 -0.68
C THR A 188 10.00 -2.71 -0.31
N SER A 189 11.05 -2.04 -0.80
CA SER A 189 12.45 -2.27 -0.38
C SER A 189 12.65 -2.16 1.14
N ASP A 190 12.26 -1.04 1.74
CA ASP A 190 12.35 -0.80 3.19
C ASP A 190 11.48 -1.77 4.00
N HIS A 191 10.27 -2.08 3.51
CA HIS A 191 9.36 -3.03 4.14
C HIS A 191 9.96 -4.44 4.19
N LEU A 192 10.55 -4.90 3.07
CA LEU A 192 11.26 -6.17 3.01
C LEU A 192 12.48 -6.19 3.94
N GLU A 193 13.23 -5.08 4.06
CA GLU A 193 14.32 -4.99 5.01
C GLU A 193 13.83 -5.15 6.45
N LEU A 194 12.76 -4.45 6.84
CA LEU A 194 12.14 -4.57 8.15
C LEU A 194 11.71 -6.01 8.45
N LEU A 195 11.00 -6.66 7.52
CA LEU A 195 10.58 -8.05 7.67
C LEU A 195 11.77 -9.01 7.80
N ASN A 196 12.84 -8.77 7.03
CA ASN A 196 14.07 -9.55 7.14
C ASN A 196 14.78 -9.34 8.49
N GLN A 197 14.74 -8.14 9.06
CA GLN A 197 15.28 -7.88 10.40
C GLN A 197 14.47 -8.63 11.45
N LEU A 198 13.14 -8.65 11.33
CA LEU A 198 12.27 -9.43 12.20
C LEU A 198 12.57 -10.93 12.10
N ASP A 199 12.79 -11.49 10.89
CA ASP A 199 13.22 -12.90 10.76
C ASP A 199 14.67 -13.12 11.23
N LYS A 200 15.57 -12.13 11.22
CA LYS A 200 16.94 -12.27 11.73
C LYS A 200 17.06 -12.26 13.26
N LEU A 201 16.10 -11.66 13.98
CA LEU A 201 15.98 -11.78 15.46
C LEU A 201 15.89 -13.25 15.94
N LYS A 202 15.72 -14.19 15.01
CA LYS A 202 15.74 -15.66 15.14
C LYS A 202 17.11 -16.29 15.45
N LYS A 203 18.23 -15.57 15.31
CA LYS A 203 19.57 -16.14 15.54
C LYS A 203 20.10 -15.80 16.94
N ILE A 204 19.53 -16.41 17.98
CA ILE A 204 20.18 -16.56 19.29
C ILE A 204 20.03 -18.02 19.71
#